data_AF-A0A2A2RIP3-F1
#
_entry.id   AF-A0A2A2RIP3-F1
#
_cell.length_a   1.000
_cell.length_b   1.000
_cell.length_c   1.000
_cell.angle_alpha   90.00
_cell.angle_beta   90.00
_cell.angle_gamma   90.00
#
_symmetry.space_group_name_H-M   'P 1'
#
loop_
_entity.id
_entity.type
_entity.pdbx_description
1 polymer ?
#
loop_
_entity_poly.entity_id
_entity_poly.type
_entity_poly.pdbx_seq_one_letter_code
_entity_poly.pdbx_strand_id
1 'polypeptide(L)'
;MAQQEPQEQKFTTPGSLAVDAVLTLGCFAFLYNVVSPHVPSNDKAMIVLWSVLTSACMTGTFWLCVQMFRVVLRAQREAKRGR
;
A
#
# COMPACT_ATOMS: atom_id res chain seq x y z
N MET A 1 17.38 15.15 27.18
CA MET A 1 16.96 14.64 25.86
C MET A 1 15.46 14.77 25.77
N ALA A 2 14.95 15.98 25.55
CA ALA A 2 13.51 16.18 25.39
C ALA A 2 13.15 15.71 23.97
N GLN A 3 12.56 14.53 23.87
CA GLN A 3 11.82 14.14 22.67
C GLN A 3 10.69 15.15 22.51
N GLN A 4 10.78 15.99 21.48
CA GLN A 4 9.68 16.83 21.08
C GLN A 4 8.58 15.90 20.57
N GLU A 5 7.50 15.77 21.34
CA GLU A 5 6.30 15.03 20.95
C GLU A 5 5.84 15.60 19.60
N PRO A 6 5.85 14.81 18.51
CA PRO A 6 5.39 15.31 17.23
C PRO A 6 3.89 15.57 17.38
N GLN A 7 3.50 16.85 17.29
CA GLN A 7 2.11 17.29 17.20
C GLN A 7 1.31 16.30 16.35
N GLU A 8 0.21 15.79 16.90
CA GLU A 8 -0.70 14.84 16.25
C GLU A 8 -1.40 15.47 15.04
N GLN A 9 -0.64 15.74 13.97
CA GLN A 9 -1.23 16.07 12.69
C GLN A 9 -1.84 14.78 12.15
N LYS A 10 -3.16 14.74 12.04
CA LYS A 10 -3.87 13.64 11.39
C LYS A 10 -3.42 13.56 9.92
N PHE A 11 -2.42 12.73 9.63
CA PHE A 11 -1.77 12.60 8.33
C PHE A 11 -2.63 11.89 7.27
N THR A 12 -3.81 11.42 7.68
CA THR A 12 -4.75 10.69 6.84
C THR A 12 -6.06 11.48 6.73
N THR A 13 -6.22 12.21 5.64
CA THR A 13 -7.53 12.72 5.22
C THR A 13 -8.36 11.53 4.70
N PRO A 14 -9.64 11.38 5.09
CA PRO A 14 -10.47 10.24 4.69
C PRO A 14 -10.55 10.07 3.17
N GLY A 15 -10.51 11.19 2.42
CA GLY A 15 -10.52 11.17 0.96
C GLY A 15 -9.32 10.47 0.33
N SER A 16 -8.12 10.56 0.91
CA SER A 16 -7.00 9.83 0.32
C SER A 16 -6.91 8.39 0.77
N LEU A 17 -7.40 8.08 1.97
CA LEU A 17 -7.50 6.69 2.42
C LEU A 17 -8.38 5.88 1.45
N ALA A 18 -9.44 6.50 0.91
CA ALA A 18 -10.27 5.90 -0.12
C ALA A 18 -9.51 5.68 -1.43
N VAL A 19 -8.68 6.64 -1.87
CA VAL A 19 -7.84 6.48 -3.06
C VAL A 19 -6.83 5.35 -2.87
N ASP A 20 -6.15 5.32 -1.73
CA ASP A 20 -5.20 4.27 -1.39
C ASP A 20 -5.93 2.91 -1.38
N ALA A 21 -7.13 2.82 -0.77
CA ALA A 21 -7.95 1.60 -0.75
C ALA A 21 -8.25 1.06 -2.15
N VAL A 22 -8.68 1.94 -3.06
CA VAL A 22 -8.98 1.56 -4.46
C VAL A 22 -7.71 1.10 -5.18
N LEU A 23 -6.60 1.82 -5.04
CA LEU A 23 -5.34 1.50 -5.69
C LEU A 23 -4.82 0.12 -5.25
N THR A 24 -4.97 -0.18 -3.96
CA THR A 24 -4.49 -1.41 -3.35
C THR A 24 -5.38 -2.60 -3.66
N LEU A 25 -6.70 -2.41 -3.70
CA LEU A 25 -7.62 -3.44 -4.18
C LEU A 25 -7.35 -3.79 -5.65
N GLY A 26 -7.10 -2.78 -6.49
CA GLY A 26 -6.71 -2.97 -7.89
C GLY A 26 -5.38 -3.70 -8.03
N CYS A 27 -4.37 -3.31 -7.24
CA CYS A 27 -3.07 -3.98 -7.22
C CYS A 27 -3.19 -5.45 -6.77
N PHE A 28 -4.02 -5.73 -5.77
CA PHE A 28 -4.29 -7.10 -5.32
C PHE A 28 -4.91 -7.96 -6.42
N ALA A 29 -5.94 -7.46 -7.11
CA ALA A 29 -6.60 -8.18 -8.19
C ALA A 29 -5.64 -8.47 -9.37
N PHE A 30 -4.76 -7.50 -9.68
CA PHE A 30 -3.72 -7.65 -10.68
C PHE A 30 -2.70 -8.73 -10.28
N LEU A 31 -2.14 -8.65 -9.07
CA LEU A 31 -1.14 -9.60 -8.58
C LEU A 31 -1.71 -11.01 -8.43
N TYR A 32 -2.94 -11.15 -7.97
CA TYR A 32 -3.62 -12.44 -7.90
C TYR A 32 -3.73 -13.09 -9.29
N ASN A 33 -4.17 -12.33 -10.31
CA ASN A 33 -4.27 -12.83 -11.69
C ASN A 33 -2.91 -13.24 -12.27
N VAL A 34 -1.83 -12.53 -11.93
CA VAL A 34 -0.47 -12.87 -12.39
C VAL A 34 0.06 -14.12 -11.67
N VAL A 35 -0.20 -14.27 -10.37
CA VAL A 35 0.35 -15.38 -9.57
C VAL A 35 -0.43 -16.68 -9.75
N SER A 36 -1.75 -16.65 -9.89
CA SER A 36 -2.57 -17.86 -10.05
C SER A 36 -2.09 -18.84 -11.12
N PRO A 37 -1.71 -18.43 -12.36
CA PRO A 37 -1.21 -19.36 -13.38
C PRO A 37 0.21 -19.88 -13.11
N HIS A 38 0.98 -19.22 -12.26
CA HIS A 38 2.35 -19.62 -11.92
C HIS A 38 2.43 -20.65 -10.81
N VAL A 39 1.33 -20.99 -10.13
CA VAL A 39 1.31 -22.04 -9.10
C VAL A 39 1.22 -23.41 -9.78
N PRO A 40 2.26 -24.26 -9.71
CA PRO A 40 2.24 -25.60 -10.28
C PRO A 40 1.42 -26.53 -9.35
N SER A 41 0.10 -26.43 -9.41
CA SER A 41 -0.84 -27.26 -8.65
C SER A 41 -2.10 -27.49 -9.49
N ASN A 42 -2.67 -28.69 -9.41
CA ASN A 42 -3.96 -29.01 -10.01
C ASN A 42 -5.13 -28.77 -9.03
N ASP A 43 -4.83 -28.68 -7.74
CA ASP A 43 -5.83 -28.48 -6.69
C ASP A 43 -6.16 -26.99 -6.51
N LYS A 44 -7.44 -26.64 -6.67
CA LYS A 44 -7.94 -25.25 -6.63
C LYS A 44 -7.75 -24.62 -5.26
N ALA A 45 -7.85 -25.38 -4.17
CA ALA A 45 -7.67 -24.84 -2.83
C ALA A 45 -6.23 -24.37 -2.62
N MET A 46 -5.26 -25.15 -3.11
CA MET A 46 -3.84 -24.82 -2.97
C MET A 46 -3.45 -23.60 -3.83
N ILE A 47 -3.99 -23.49 -5.05
CA ILE A 47 -3.76 -22.31 -5.90
C ILE A 47 -4.25 -21.04 -5.20
N VAL A 48 -5.47 -21.05 -4.64
CA VAL A 48 -6.03 -19.87 -3.97
C VAL A 48 -5.22 -19.52 -2.71
N LEU A 49 -4.88 -20.50 -1.88
CA LEU A 49 -4.17 -20.24 -0.62
C LEU A 49 -2.80 -19.57 -0.88
N TRP A 50 -2.03 -20.10 -1.82
CA TRP A 50 -0.71 -19.55 -2.17
C TRP A 50 -0.80 -18.22 -2.91
N SER A 51 -1.68 -18.11 -3.91
CA SER A 51 -1.82 -16.88 -4.68
C SER A 51 -2.34 -15.72 -3.82
N VAL A 52 -3.29 -15.96 -2.92
CA VAL A 52 -3.78 -14.95 -1.97
C VAL A 52 -2.68 -14.56 -0.98
N LEU A 53 -1.95 -15.52 -0.39
CA LEU A 53 -0.89 -15.21 0.58
C LEU A 53 0.22 -14.36 -0.05
N THR A 54 0.68 -14.74 -1.24
CA THR A 54 1.72 -14.00 -1.98
C THR A 54 1.24 -12.62 -2.42
N SER A 55 0.05 -12.53 -3.02
CA SER A 55 -0.50 -11.24 -3.47
C SER A 55 -0.79 -10.31 -2.29
N ALA A 56 -1.33 -10.82 -1.18
CA ALA A 56 -1.61 -10.04 0.03
C ALA A 56 -0.34 -9.39 0.59
N CYS A 57 0.77 -10.13 0.65
CA CYS A 57 2.05 -9.61 1.13
C CYS A 57 2.55 -8.46 0.24
N MET A 58 2.60 -8.66 -1.08
CA MET A 58 3.06 -7.67 -2.05
C MET A 58 2.18 -6.43 -2.08
N THR A 59 0.86 -6.61 -2.03
CA THR A 59 -0.13 -5.53 -1.90
C THR A 59 0.05 -4.76 -0.58
N GLY A 60 0.37 -5.44 0.52
CA GLY A 60 0.69 -4.81 1.80
C GLY A 60 1.94 -3.93 1.73
N THR A 61 3.01 -4.39 1.07
CA THR A 61 4.20 -3.56 0.84
C THR A 61 3.87 -2.35 -0.03
N PHE A 62 3.09 -2.53 -1.10
CA PHE A 62 2.62 -1.44 -1.95
C PHE A 62 1.86 -0.37 -1.14
N TRP A 63 0.95 -0.78 -0.25
CA TRP A 63 0.22 0.14 0.65
C TRP A 63 1.17 1.00 1.49
N LEU A 64 2.19 0.39 2.09
CA LEU A 64 3.17 1.11 2.91
C LEU A 64 4.01 2.09 2.07
N CYS A 65 4.43 1.68 0.88
CA CYS A 65 5.16 2.55 -0.05
C CYS A 65 4.33 3.78 -0.45
N VAL A 66 3.03 3.61 -0.70
CA VAL A 66 2.12 4.73 -1.03
C VAL A 66 2.03 5.72 0.13
N GLN A 67 1.92 5.23 1.38
CA GLN A 67 1.93 6.11 2.55
C GLN A 67 3.24 6.90 2.69
N MET A 68 4.40 6.25 2.50
CA MET A 68 5.70 6.93 2.54
C MET A 68 5.86 7.94 1.41
N PHE A 69 5.41 7.61 0.20
CA PHE A 69 5.46 8.51 -0.95
C PHE A 69 4.65 9.79 -0.71
N ARG A 70 3.47 9.67 -0.09
CA ARG A 70 2.65 10.82 0.30
C ARG A 70 3.36 11.73 1.31
N VAL A 71 4.03 11.16 2.31
CA VAL A 71 4.80 11.92 3.30
C VAL A 71 5.90 12.73 2.60
N VAL A 72 6.66 12.12 1.69
CA VAL A 72 7.71 12.81 0.94
C VAL A 72 7.14 13.90 0.04
N LEU A 73 6.08 13.61 -0.74
CA LEU A 73 5.45 14.60 -1.61
C LEU A 73 4.94 15.82 -0.84
N ARG A 74 4.42 15.60 0.37
CA ARG A 74 3.98 16.69 1.23
C ARG A 74 5.14 17.55 1.69
N ALA A 75 6.21 16.94 2.21
CA ALA A 75 7.41 17.65 2.63
C ALA A 75 8.01 18.48 1.47
N GLN A 76 8.04 17.93 0.26
CA GLN A 76 8.49 18.64 -0.94
C GLN A 76 7.59 19.82 -1.32
N ARG A 77 6.26 19.67 -1.20
CA ARG A 77 5.30 20.76 -1.46
C ARG A 77 5.40 21.89 -0.44
N GLU A 78 5.58 21.56 0.84
CA GLU A 78 5.76 22.54 1.91
C GLU A 78 7.08 23.30 1.73
N ALA A 79 8.18 22.61 1.41
CA ALA A 79 9.47 23.25 1.09
C ALA A 79 9.41 24.17 -0.14
N LYS A 80 8.58 23.84 -1.14
CA LYS A 80 8.36 24.68 -2.32
C LYS A 80 7.52 25.93 -2.01
N ARG A 81 6.61 25.88 -1.03
CA ARG A 81 5.77 27.02 -0.62
C ARG A 81 6.53 28.04 0.23
N GLY A 82 7.55 27.60 0.97
CA GLY A 82 8.39 28.46 1.81
C GLY A 82 9.56 29.14 1.08
N ARG A 83 9.64 28.99 -0.24
CA ARG A 83 10.50 29.76 -1.15
C ARG A 83 9.63 30.71 -1.97
#